data_AF-A0A7Y2VG33-F1
#
_entry.id   AF-A0A7Y2VG33-F1
#
_cell.length_a   1.000
_cell.length_b   1.000
_cell.length_c   1.000
_cell.angle_alpha   90.00
_cell.angle_beta   90.00
_cell.angle_gamma   90.00
#
_symmetry.space_group_name_H-M   'P 1'
#
loop_
_entity.id
_entity.type
_entity.pdbx_description
1 polymer ?
#
loop_
_entity_poly.entity_id
_entity_poly.type
_entity_poly.pdbx_seq_one_letter_code
_entity_poly.pdbx_strand_id
1 'polypeptide(L)' 'MLLPLAISSALILFIVLFALFTLVITIVALVDILGNEFKDNDKLIWVLVVIFLGFIGAILYFAMGQQQKLPKS' A
#
# COMPACT_ATOMS: atom_id res chain seq x y z
N MET A 1 -24.18 -10.81 -29.30
CA MET A 1 -23.94 -11.81 -28.25
C MET A 1 -22.47 -11.88 -27.79
N LEU A 2 -21.47 -11.64 -28.65
CA LEU A 2 -20.04 -11.67 -28.27
C LEU A 2 -19.53 -10.41 -27.53
N LEU A 3 -20.10 -9.24 -27.82
CA LEU A 3 -19.67 -7.97 -27.21
C LEU A 3 -19.82 -7.91 -25.67
N PRO A 4 -20.92 -8.40 -25.07
CA PRO A 4 -21.06 -8.46 -23.60
C PRO A 4 -19.97 -9.32 -22.92
N LEU A 5 -19.62 -10.46 -23.52
CA LEU A 5 -18.62 -11.38 -22.96
C LEU A 5 -17.22 -10.74 -22.93
N ALA A 6 -16.85 -10.03 -24.01
CA ALA A 6 -15.58 -9.32 -24.10
C ALA A 6 -15.46 -8.23 -23.01
N ILE A 7 -16.51 -7.44 -22.80
CA ILE A 7 -16.53 -6.39 -21.76
C ILE A 7 -16.39 -7.00 -20.36
N SER A 8 -17.08 -8.10 -20.07
CA SER A 8 -16.96 -8.81 -18.79
C SER A 8 -15.53 -9.29 -18.54
N SER A 9 -14.86 -9.88 -19.54
CA SER A 9 -13.47 -10.33 -19.40
C SER A 9 -12.48 -9.17 -19.18
N ALA A 10 -12.65 -8.05 -19.87
CA ALA A 10 -11.80 -6.87 -19.70
C ALA A 10 -11.94 -6.26 -18.29
N LEU A 11 -13.16 -6.22 -17.75
CA LEU A 11 -13.41 -5.73 -16.40
C LEU A 11 -12.73 -6.61 -15.34
N ILE A 12 -12.78 -7.94 -15.49
CA ILE A 12 -12.11 -8.88 -14.57
C ILE A 12 -10.60 -8.64 -14.60
N LEU A 13 -10.00 -8.53 -15.79
CA LEU A 13 -8.58 -8.25 -15.92
C LEU A 13 -8.20 -6.92 -15.23
N PHE A 14 -9.00 -5.87 -15.45
CA PHE A 14 -8.79 -4.57 -14.80
C PHE A 14 -8.85 -4.67 -13.27
N ILE A 15 -9.85 -5.37 -12.72
CA ILE A 15 -10.00 -5.56 -11.28
C ILE A 15 -8.81 -6.32 -10.70
N VAL A 16 -8.34 -7.38 -11.38
CA VAL A 16 -7.18 -8.16 -10.93
C VAL A 16 -5.91 -7.30 -10.93
N LEU A 17 -5.66 -6.54 -12.00
CA LEU A 17 -4.52 -5.64 -12.08
C LEU A 17 -4.57 -4.54 -11.02
N PHE A 18 -5.76 -3.96 -10.79
CA PHE A 18 -5.95 -2.96 -9.75
C PHE A 18 -5.72 -3.55 -8.35
N ALA A 19 -6.25 -4.74 -8.06
CA ALA A 19 -6.01 -5.42 -6.79
C ALA A 19 -4.51 -5.70 -6.56
N LEU A 20 -3.82 -6.22 -7.57
CA LEU A 20 -2.36 -6.43 -7.53
C LEU A 20 -1.61 -5.13 -7.27
N PHE A 21 -1.98 -4.05 -7.95
CA PHE A 21 -1.37 -2.74 -7.75
C PHE A 21 -1.52 -2.24 -6.31
N THR A 22 -2.73 -2.32 -5.74
CA THR A 22 -2.97 -1.90 -4.35
C THR A 22 -2.18 -2.74 -3.34
N LEU A 23 -2.04 -4.04 -3.61
CA LEU A 23 -1.27 -4.96 -2.78
C LEU A 23 0.23 -4.65 -2.85
N VAL A 24 0.77 -4.39 -4.05
CA VAL A 24 2.17 -3.98 -4.23
C VAL A 24 2.45 -2.70 -3.45
N ILE A 25 1.60 -1.68 -3.56
CA ILE A 25 1.78 -0.42 -2.81
C ILE A 25 1.79 -0.66 -1.30
N THR A 26 0.89 -1.52 -0.81
CA THR A 26 0.82 -1.86 0.61
C THR A 26 2.09 -2.57 1.08
N ILE A 27 2.59 -3.53 0.31
CA ILE A 27 3.84 -4.23 0.62
C ILE A 27 5.03 -3.28 0.57
N VAL A 28 5.13 -2.42 -0.44
CA VAL A 28 6.22 -1.44 -0.55
C VAL A 28 6.21 -0.50 0.66
N ALA A 29 5.04 -0.04 1.11
CA ALA A 29 4.94 0.75 2.35
C ALA A 29 5.48 -0.02 3.56
N LEU A 30 5.10 -1.29 3.73
CA LEU A 30 5.59 -2.11 4.84
C LEU A 30 7.10 -2.33 4.79
N VAL A 31 7.65 -2.64 3.61
CA VAL A 31 9.11 -2.81 3.42
C VAL A 31 9.84 -1.53 3.80
N ASP A 32 9.31 -0.38 3.36
CA ASP A 32 9.88 0.92 3.66
C ASP A 32 9.76 1.28 5.16
N ILE A 33 8.66 0.95 5.84
CA ILE A 33 8.53 1.15 7.30
C ILE A 33 9.51 0.27 8.07
N LEU A 34 9.57 -1.02 7.74
CA LEU A 34 10.41 -1.99 8.46
C LEU A 34 11.90 -1.71 8.25
N GLY A 35 12.28 -1.25 7.06
CA GLY A 35 13.66 -0.97 6.66
C GLY A 35 14.22 0.39 7.06
N ASN A 36 13.43 1.29 7.63
CA ASN A 36 13.90 2.59 8.13
C ASN A 36 13.73 2.70 9.66
N GLU A 37 14.51 3.56 10.30
CA GLU A 37 14.35 3.87 11.72
C GLU A 37 13.35 5.00 11.93
N PHE A 38 12.61 4.95 13.03
CA PHE A 38 11.61 5.94 13.41
C PHE A 38 11.81 6.27 14.89
N LYS A 39 11.34 7.44 15.29
CA LYS A 39 11.37 7.86 16.68
C LYS A 39 10.30 7.13 17.49
N ASP A 40 10.63 6.74 18.73
CA ASP A 40 9.70 6.17 19.70
C ASP A 40 8.85 5.01 19.11
N ASN A 41 7.53 5.13 19.16
CA ASN A 41 6.58 4.10 18.71
C ASN A 41 6.08 4.33 17.28
N ASP A 42 6.57 5.35 16.56
CA ASP A 42 6.03 5.74 15.26
C ASP A 42 6.13 4.59 14.24
N LYS A 43 7.19 3.78 14.30
CA LYS A 43 7.32 2.56 13.48
C LYS A 43 6.14 1.62 13.69
N LEU A 44 5.81 1.32 14.95
CA LEU A 44 4.72 0.40 15.27
C LEU A 44 3.37 0.97 14.85
N ILE A 45 3.16 2.27 15.05
CA ILE A 45 1.94 2.96 14.62
C ILE A 45 1.76 2.82 13.10
N TRP A 46 2.80 3.10 12.31
CA TRP A 46 2.72 2.99 10.86
C TRP A 46 2.52 1.55 10.37
N VAL A 47 3.20 0.56 10.97
CA VAL A 47 2.96 -0.86 10.66
C VAL A 47 1.49 -1.21 10.90
N LEU A 48 0.92 -0.83 12.05
CA LEU A 48 -0.48 -1.11 12.37
C LEU A 48 -1.43 -0.42 11.40
N VAL A 49 -1.21 0.87 11.11
CA VAL A 49 -2.02 1.64 10.16
C VAL A 49 -2.03 0.97 8.79
N VAL A 50 -0.87 0.55 8.27
CA VAL A 50 -0.78 -0.09 6.94
C VAL A 50 -1.40 -1.49 6.93
N ILE A 51 -1.22 -2.30 7.99
CA ILE A 51 -1.81 -3.64 8.06
C ILE A 51 -3.34 -3.59 8.18
N PHE A 52 -3.88 -2.72 9.05
CA PHE A 52 -5.32 -2.67 9.30
C PHE A 52 -6.11 -1.90 8.24
N LEU A 53 -5.53 -0.87 7.61
CA LEU A 53 -6.20 -0.07 6.58
C LEU A 53 -5.77 -0.44 5.14
N GLY A 54 -4.82 -1.37 4.97
CA GLY A 54 -4.34 -1.83 3.67
C GLY A 54 -3.86 -0.67 2.78
N PHE A 55 -4.45 -0.59 1.58
CA PHE A 55 -4.11 0.44 0.59
C PHE A 55 -4.26 1.87 1.12
N ILE A 56 -5.31 2.14 1.91
CA ILE A 56 -5.53 3.46 2.51
C ILE A 56 -4.42 3.76 3.51
N GLY A 57 -4.05 2.78 4.34
CA GLY A 57 -2.94 2.92 5.28
C GLY A 57 -1.61 3.20 4.59
N ALA A 58 -1.36 2.53 3.46
CA ALA A 58 -0.17 2.78 2.63
C ALA A 58 -0.14 4.20 2.06
N ILE A 59 -1.28 4.72 1.56
CA ILE A 59 -1.39 6.11 1.11
C ILE A 59 -1.08 7.07 2.25
N LEU A 60 -1.68 6.86 3.43
CA LEU A 60 -1.44 7.71 4.60
C LEU A 60 0.04 7.70 5.00
N TYR A 61 0.66 6.52 4.99
CA TYR A 61 2.08 6.38 5.25
C TYR A 61 2.94 7.19 4.27
N PHE A 62 2.69 7.07 2.97
CA PHE A 62 3.47 7.83 1.98
C PHE A 62 3.21 9.33 2.06
N ALA A 63 1.99 9.75 2.42
CA ALA A 63 1.63 11.15 2.56
C ALA A 63 2.22 11.82 3.81
N MET A 64 2.23 11.14 4.96
CA MET A 64 2.63 11.76 6.23
C MET A 64 3.57 10.93 7.11
N GLY A 65 3.71 9.63 6.89
CA GLY A 65 4.59 8.78 7.70
C GLY A 65 6.08 8.91 7.35
N GLN A 66 6.41 9.22 6.11
CA GLN A 66 7.81 9.33 5.66
C GLN A 66 8.61 10.43 6.36
N GLN A 67 7.96 11.52 6.74
CA GLN A 67 8.60 12.65 7.45
C GLN A 67 8.98 12.31 8.91
N GLN A 68 8.51 11.18 9.44
CA GLN A 68 8.83 10.71 10.79
C GLN A 68 10.03 9.76 10.83
N LYS A 69 10.62 9.44 9.66
CA LYS A 69 11.84 8.63 9.58
C LYS A 69 13.02 9.38 10.19
N LEU A 70 13.85 8.64 10.93
CA LEU A 70 15.12 9.16 11.42
C LEU A 70 16.14 9.23 10.28
N PRO A 71 17.09 10.17 10.33
CA PRO A 71 18.19 10.23 9.38
C PRO A 71 18.97 8.91 9.39
N LYS A 72 19.34 8.40 8.22
CA LYS A 72 20.26 7.26 8.13
C LYS A 72 21.64 7.75 8.58
N SER A 73 22.14 7.18 9.67
CA SER A 73 23.50 7.39 10.19
C SER A 73 24.55 6.80 9.27
#